data_AF-A0A1C5FZK1-F1
#
_entry.id   AF-A0A1C5FZK1-F1
#
_cell.length_a   1.000
_cell.length_b   1.000
_cell.length_c   1.000
_cell.angle_alpha   90.00
_cell.angle_beta   90.00
_cell.angle_gamma   90.00
#
_symmetry.space_group_name_H-M   'P 1'
#
loop_
_entity.id
_entity.type
_entity.pdbx_description
1 polymer ?
#
loop_
_entity_poly.entity_id
_entity_poly.type
_entity_poly.pdbx_seq_one_letter_code
_entity_poly.pdbx_strand_id
1 'polypeptide(L)' 'MALRAGDPESIGGYALERRLGRGGMGTVYLARSRSGRRLALKVVHQQFADDDEFRVRFRQEVAAARRVS' A
#
# COMPACT_ATOMS: atom_id res chain seq x y z
N MET A 1 0.89 14.34 2.96
CA MET A 1 1.64 14.15 4.22
C MET A 1 3.02 13.61 3.89
N ALA A 2 4.08 14.17 4.48
CA ALA A 2 5.42 13.60 4.36
C ALA A 2 5.46 12.14 4.90
N LEU A 3 6.50 11.40 4.51
CA LEU A 3 6.84 10.16 5.22
C LEU A 3 7.15 10.49 6.70
N ARG A 4 6.90 9.53 7.57
CA ARG A 4 7.18 9.65 9.01
C ARG A 4 8.38 8.78 9.38
N ALA A 5 8.98 9.09 10.53
CA ALA A 5 9.95 8.19 11.15
C ALA A 5 9.33 6.79 11.33
N GLY A 6 10.00 5.77 10.81
CA GLY A 6 9.52 4.39 10.78
C GLY A 6 8.80 3.98 9.48
N ASP A 7 8.57 4.90 8.54
CA ASP A 7 8.20 4.49 7.18
C ASP A 7 9.40 3.91 6.44
N PRO A 8 9.23 2.81 5.71
CA PRO A 8 10.29 2.30 4.86
C PRO A 8 10.55 3.27 3.70
N GLU A 9 11.81 3.42 3.29
CA GLU A 9 12.18 4.24 2.13
C GLU A 9 11.70 3.61 0.82
N SER A 10 11.58 2.27 0.78
CA SER A 10 11.08 1.53 -0.36
C SER A 10 10.39 0.24 0.05
N ILE A 11 9.49 -0.24 -0.80
CA ILE A 11 8.82 -1.53 -0.63
C ILE A 11 8.81 -2.23 -1.98
N GLY A 12 9.30 -3.47 -2.04
CA GLY A 12 9.27 -4.28 -3.27
C GLY A 12 9.96 -3.61 -4.46
N GLY A 13 10.97 -2.76 -4.22
CA GLY A 13 11.67 -2.00 -5.27
C GLY A 13 10.98 -0.73 -5.73
N TYR A 14 9.89 -0.31 -5.08
CA TYR A 14 9.23 0.98 -5.30
C TYR A 14 9.66 1.97 -4.22
N ALA A 15 10.28 3.09 -4.61
CA ALA A 15 10.67 4.15 -3.69
C ALA A 15 9.44 4.91 -3.20
N LEU A 16 9.30 5.10 -1.88
CA LEU A 16 8.17 5.83 -1.31
C LEU A 16 8.49 7.33 -1.30
N GLU A 17 7.58 8.15 -1.81
CA GLU A 17 7.77 9.61 -1.85
C GLU A 17 7.05 10.29 -0.69
N ARG A 18 5.81 9.86 -0.41
CA ARG A 18 4.96 10.45 0.64
C ARG A 18 3.75 9.57 0.95
N ARG A 19 3.10 9.83 2.08
CA ARG A 19 1.79 9.21 2.40
C ARG A 19 0.67 9.91 1.64
N LEU A 20 -0.22 9.10 1.07
CA LEU A 20 -1.50 9.52 0.46
C LEU A 20 -2.65 9.39 1.45
N GLY A 21 -2.64 8.36 2.30
CA GLY A 21 -3.67 8.16 3.33
C GLY A 21 -3.33 7.01 4.28
N ARG A 22 -3.99 7.00 5.45
CA ARG A 22 -3.90 5.91 6.43
C ARG A 22 -5.29 5.62 6.97
N GLY A 23 -5.65 4.35 7.06
CA GLY A 23 -6.92 3.89 7.64
C GLY A 23 -6.72 2.60 8.41
N GLY A 24 -7.83 1.99 8.85
CA GLY A 24 -7.80 0.78 9.68
C GLY A 24 -6.99 -0.36 9.06
N MET A 25 -7.14 -0.62 7.76
CA MET A 25 -6.49 -1.75 7.08
C MET A 25 -5.01 -1.52 6.71
N GLY A 26 -4.54 -0.27 6.69
CA GLY A 26 -3.22 0.00 6.12
C GLY A 26 -2.91 1.45 5.80
N THR A 27 -1.83 1.64 5.06
CA THR A 27 -1.34 2.95 4.62
C THR A 27 -1.09 2.94 3.12
N VAL A 28 -1.54 3.99 2.46
CA VAL A 28 -1.35 4.20 1.03
C VAL A 28 -0.25 5.23 0.84
N TYR A 29 0.76 4.88 0.06
CA TYR A 29 1.89 5.73 -0.29
C TYR A 29 1.83 6.12 -1.76
N LEU A 30 2.32 7.31 -2.07
CA LEU A 30 2.78 7.64 -3.42
C LEU A 30 4.16 7.03 -3.54
N ALA A 31 4.35 6.18 -4.54
CA ALA A 31 5.59 5.51 -4.80
C ALA A 31 6.03 5.71 -6.26
N ARG A 32 7.31 5.49 -6.51
CA ARG A 32 7.94 5.59 -7.83
C ARG A 32 8.54 4.25 -8.24
N SER A 33 8.22 3.79 -9.45
CA SER A 33 8.87 2.63 -10.05
C SER A 33 10.30 2.95 -10.49
N ARG A 34 11.10 1.92 -10.77
CA ARG A 34 12.43 2.08 -11.38
C ARG A 34 12.40 2.82 -12.72
N SER A 35 11.30 2.70 -13.47
CA SER A 35 11.07 3.45 -14.71
C SER A 35 10.60 4.89 -14.50
N GLY A 36 10.47 5.36 -13.26
CA GLY A 36 10.05 6.73 -12.93
C GLY A 36 8.53 6.94 -12.85
N ARG A 37 7.70 5.92 -13.11
CA ARG A 37 6.24 6.01 -13.04
C ARG A 37 5.78 6.16 -11.59
N ARG A 38 4.85 7.09 -11.34
CA ARG A 38 4.19 7.24 -10.04
C ARG A 38 3.02 6.26 -9.90
N LEU A 39 2.86 5.69 -8.72
CA LEU A 39 1.78 4.75 -8.37
C LEU A 39 1.33 4.93 -6.92
N ALA A 40 0.10 4.49 -6.63
CA ALA A 40 -0.39 4.34 -5.27
C ALA A 40 -0.08 2.92 -4.76
N LEU A 41 0.70 2.81 -3.69
CA LEU A 41 1.07 1.54 -3.06
C LEU A 41 0.33 1.40 -1.72
N LYS A 42 -0.62 0.46 -1.63
CA LYS A 42 -1.33 0.14 -0.38
C LYS A 42 -0.58 -0.93 0.39
N VAL A 43 -0.15 -0.60 1.60
CA VAL A 43 0.57 -1.50 2.52
C VAL A 43 -0.35 -1.83 3.68
N VAL A 44 -0.60 -3.11 3.88
CA VAL A 44 -1.46 -3.64 4.96
C VAL A 44 -0.66 -3.68 6.26
N HIS A 45 -1.29 -3.37 7.40
CA HIS A 45 -0.64 -3.49 8.72
C HIS A 45 -0.46 -4.96 9.13
N GLN A 46 0.67 -5.28 9.76
CA GLN A 46 1.04 -6.66 10.13
C GLN A 46 -0.01 -7.36 11.02
N GLN A 47 -0.74 -6.63 11.86
CA GLN A 47 -1.85 -7.15 12.68
C GLN A 47 -2.96 -7.86 11.87
N PHE A 48 -2.99 -7.64 10.55
CA PHE A 48 -3.92 -8.26 9.61
C PHE A 48 -3.27 -9.30 8.68
N ALA A 49 -1.95 -9.51 8.80
CA ALA A 49 -1.21 -10.42 7.94
C ALA A 49 -1.44 -11.90 8.34
N ASP A 50 -1.65 -12.16 9.63
CA ASP A 50 -1.89 -13.49 10.20
C ASP A 50 -3.39 -13.85 10.27
N ASP A 51 -4.28 -12.92 9.90
CA ASP A 51 -5.73 -13.12 9.86
C ASP A 51 -6.16 -13.57 8.45
N ASP A 52 -6.51 -14.85 8.32
CA ASP A 52 -6.95 -15.42 7.05
C ASP A 52 -8.24 -14.78 6.49
N GLU A 53 -9.14 -14.29 7.35
CA GLU A 53 -10.34 -13.58 6.91
C GLU A 53 -9.96 -12.24 6.29
N PHE A 54 -8.97 -11.55 6.86
CA PHE A 54 -8.42 -10.34 6.27
C PHE A 54 -7.79 -10.59 4.90
N ARG A 55 -7.04 -11.69 4.74
CA ARG A 55 -6.45 -12.06 3.44
C ARG A 55 -7.52 -12.31 2.37
N VAL A 56 -8.70 -12.82 2.75
CA VAL A 56 -9.86 -12.94 1.84
C VAL A 56 -10.39 -11.55 1.47
N ARG A 57 -10.67 -10.68 2.44
CA ARG A 57 -11.19 -9.32 2.18
C ARG A 57 -10.21 -8.48 1.36
N PHE A 58 -8.91 -8.56 1.64
CA PHE A 58 -7.88 -7.86 0.88
C PHE A 58 -7.85 -8.32 -0.59
N ARG A 59 -7.94 -9.63 -0.84
CA ARG A 59 -8.02 -10.17 -2.21
C ARG A 59 -9.28 -9.69 -2.93
N GLN A 60 -10.41 -9.61 -2.24
CA GLN A 60 -11.66 -9.08 -2.81
C GLN A 60 -11.53 -7.60 -3.17
N GLU A 61 -10.88 -6.79 -2.33
CA GLU A 61 -10.64 -5.38 -2.60
C GLU A 61 -9.69 -5.18 -3.79
N VAL A 62 -8.62 -5.98 -3.88
CA VAL A 62 -7.73 -5.99 -5.05
C VAL A 62 -8.49 -6.40 -6.32
N ALA A 63 -9.37 -7.40 -6.24
CA ALA A 63 -10.20 -7.83 -7.36
C ALA A 63 -11.19 -6.73 -7.79
N ALA A 64 -11.78 -6.01 -6.84
CA ALA A 64 -12.68 -4.88 -7.11
C ALA A 64 -11.92 -3.72 -7.77
N ALA A 65 -10.73 -3.37 -7.26
CA ALA A 65 -9.90 -2.32 -7.82
C ALA A 65 -9.43 -2.61 -9.25
N ARG A 66 -9.31 -3.89 -9.65
CA ARG A 66 -8.99 -4.29 -11.02
C ARG A 66 -10.16 -4.14 -12.00
N ARG A 67 -11.40 -4.00 -11.51
CA ARG A 67 -12.61 -3.89 -12.36
C ARG A 67 -12.91 -2.47 -12.81
N VAL A 68 -12.18 -1.48 -12.30
CA VAL A 68 -12.34 -0.07 -12.66
C VAL A 68 -11.00 0.41 -13.20
N SER A 69 -10.90 0.54 -14.53
CA SER A 69 -9.70 0.95 -15.26
C SER A 69 -10.03 2.06 -16.25
#